data_AF-A0A932QPE6-F1
#
_entry.id   AF-A0A932QPE6-F1
#
_cell.length_a   1.000
_cell.length_b   1.000
_cell.length_c   1.000
_cell.angle_alpha   90.00
_cell.angle_beta   90.00
_cell.angle_gamma   90.00
#
_symmetry.space_group_name_H-M   'P 1'
#
loop_
_entity.id
_entity.type
_entity.pdbx_description
1 polymer ?
#
loop_
_entity_poly.entity_id
_entity_poly.type
_entity_poly.pdbx_seq_one_letter_code
_entity_poly.pdbx_strand_id
1 'polypeptide(L)'
;MIIKKNLIMFAFVFAVALQFAGGPKAALGAEEKGKQAPAAKHAETAKPAAAASQEKFDAEKLPKVVAQVNKISIEKGPFARIMNNALSNAAGHEIVGDQLKKLEKNVLDQLIATEVLYEAATNAGIKPADKDLEKQVGEIKSRFKTEEEFNKALTSQKMTLDELKTEVRRNMAIHNYVESKLVVGVKVSEADAQKYYNDNKDKFKTPEMVRARHIILMLDPKADEKTKAETKKKMEEIQGKLKGGAKFEELAEKYSQDGSKSKGGDLGFFPKGAMVKEFEDAVFSMKPGEVSGIVTTQFGLHLIKFEEKKPAGTTQFSEVKEMVVKGLEGDAKRDKVTKAIDELKKKATIKVNINI
;
A
#
# COMPACT_ATOMS: atom_id res chain seq x y z
N MET A 1 6.39 -14.54 -15.17
CA MET A 1 5.67 -13.71 -14.18
C MET A 1 5.77 -14.26 -12.74
N ILE A 2 5.77 -15.58 -12.55
CA ILE A 2 5.82 -16.25 -11.23
C ILE A 2 7.16 -16.05 -10.50
N ILE A 3 8.29 -16.09 -11.23
CA ILE A 3 9.64 -15.90 -10.66
C ILE A 3 9.84 -14.48 -10.11
N LYS A 4 9.23 -13.45 -10.73
CA LYS A 4 9.31 -12.07 -10.24
C LYS A 4 8.56 -11.87 -8.90
N LYS A 5 7.43 -12.55 -8.69
CA LYS A 5 6.67 -12.48 -7.42
C LYS A 5 7.43 -13.11 -6.25
N ASN A 6 8.17 -14.19 -6.48
CA ASN A 6 8.94 -14.86 -5.42
C ASN A 6 10.27 -14.15 -5.10
N LEU A 7 10.86 -13.42 -6.06
CA LEU A 7 12.06 -12.61 -5.85
C LEU A 7 11.81 -11.39 -4.94
N ILE A 8 10.61 -10.79 -5.01
CA ILE A 8 10.14 -9.73 -4.10
C ILE A 8 10.12 -10.21 -2.64
N MET A 9 9.96 -11.51 -2.40
CA MET A 9 9.83 -12.06 -1.04
C MET A 9 11.16 -12.37 -0.35
N PHE A 10 12.28 -12.46 -1.06
CA PHE A 10 13.61 -12.60 -0.43
C PHE A 10 14.13 -11.27 0.14
N ALA A 11 13.62 -10.14 -0.35
CA ALA A 11 13.90 -8.81 0.20
C ALA A 11 13.42 -8.65 1.65
N PHE A 12 12.49 -9.50 2.11
CA PHE A 12 12.03 -9.51 3.51
C PHE A 12 13.12 -9.94 4.50
N VAL A 13 14.16 -10.67 4.06
CA VAL A 13 15.26 -11.06 4.95
C VAL A 13 16.00 -9.82 5.46
N PHE A 14 16.01 -8.69 4.72
CA PHE A 14 16.64 -7.44 5.15
C PHE A 14 15.67 -6.43 5.81
N ALA A 15 14.40 -6.82 6.01
CA ALA A 15 13.32 -5.87 6.31
C ALA A 15 13.05 -5.63 7.81
N VAL A 16 13.70 -6.32 8.74
CA VAL A 16 13.47 -6.10 10.18
C VAL A 16 13.78 -4.66 10.56
N ALA A 17 14.91 -4.10 10.07
CA ALA A 17 15.21 -2.69 10.28
C ALA A 17 14.18 -1.76 9.60
N LEU A 18 13.69 -2.07 8.40
CA LEU A 18 12.69 -1.27 7.67
C LEU A 18 11.32 -1.22 8.38
N GLN A 19 10.92 -2.30 9.04
CA GLN A 19 9.66 -2.37 9.78
C GLN A 19 9.64 -1.38 10.97
N PHE A 20 10.83 -1.04 11.49
CA PHE A 20 11.00 -0.13 12.62
C PHE A 20 11.70 1.20 12.31
N ALA A 21 12.28 1.40 11.12
CA ALA A 21 13.14 2.56 10.83
C ALA A 21 12.76 3.39 9.58
N GLY A 22 11.71 3.07 8.80
CA GLY A 22 11.49 3.89 7.59
C GLY A 22 10.29 3.65 6.68
N GLY A 23 9.18 3.05 7.14
CA GLY A 23 7.92 3.07 6.39
C GLY A 23 7.13 4.38 6.62
N PRO A 24 6.28 4.83 5.67
CA PRO A 24 5.36 5.94 5.95
C PRO A 24 4.58 5.65 7.24
N LYS A 25 4.36 6.69 8.07
CA LYS A 25 3.44 6.59 9.21
C LYS A 25 2.19 5.86 8.74
N ALA A 26 1.77 4.85 9.49
CA ALA A 26 0.50 4.20 9.18
C ALA A 26 -0.55 5.31 9.28
N ALA A 27 -1.08 5.73 8.13
CA ALA A 27 -2.23 6.60 8.12
C ALA A 27 -3.37 5.77 8.74
N LEU A 28 -3.63 6.02 10.02
CA LEU A 28 -4.80 5.50 10.70
C LEU A 28 -5.99 6.26 10.12
N GLY A 29 -6.52 5.74 9.02
CA GLY A 29 -7.65 6.30 8.30
C GLY A 29 -7.88 5.51 7.03
N ALA A 30 -8.99 4.76 7.01
CA ALA A 30 -9.67 4.10 5.90
C ALA A 30 -8.83 3.35 4.84
N GLU A 31 -9.22 2.11 4.54
CA GLU A 31 -8.99 1.55 3.20
C GLU A 31 -9.46 2.59 2.16
N GLU A 32 -8.55 3.31 1.50
CA GLU A 32 -8.83 3.88 0.18
C GLU A 32 -8.94 2.70 -0.80
N LYS A 33 -10.10 2.07 -0.83
CA LYS A 33 -10.53 1.33 -2.02
C LYS A 33 -10.99 2.36 -3.05
N GLY A 34 -10.17 2.50 -4.09
CA GLY A 34 -10.61 3.05 -5.37
C GLY A 34 -10.67 4.58 -5.44
N LYS A 35 -9.51 5.23 -5.41
CA LYS A 35 -9.31 6.45 -6.21
C LYS A 35 -8.10 6.25 -7.11
N GLN A 36 -8.39 6.01 -8.39
CA GLN A 36 -7.45 6.37 -9.44
C GLN A 36 -7.08 7.84 -9.19
N ALA A 37 -5.80 8.10 -8.96
CA ALA A 37 -5.32 9.46 -8.82
C ALA A 37 -5.80 10.28 -10.03
N PRO A 38 -6.36 11.50 -9.84
CA PRO A 38 -6.66 12.35 -10.96
C PRO A 38 -5.35 12.63 -11.69
N ALA A 39 -5.36 12.39 -13.00
CA ALA A 39 -4.29 12.80 -13.89
C ALA A 39 -4.04 14.30 -13.68
N ALA A 40 -2.91 14.64 -13.06
CA ALA A 40 -2.44 16.01 -12.99
C ALA A 40 -2.12 16.45 -14.42
N LYS A 41 -2.99 17.30 -14.98
CA LYS A 41 -2.75 18.03 -16.20
C LYS A 41 -1.51 18.92 -16.02
N HIS A 42 -0.62 18.80 -16.99
CA HIS A 42 0.34 19.80 -17.46
C HIS A 42 1.06 20.63 -16.39
N ALA A 43 2.20 20.10 -15.93
CA ALA A 43 3.35 20.96 -15.72
C ALA A 43 3.94 21.27 -17.11
N GLU A 44 3.97 22.56 -17.38
CA GLU A 44 4.56 23.29 -18.49
C GLU A 44 5.81 22.61 -19.10
N THR A 45 5.81 22.50 -20.42
CA THR A 45 6.93 22.00 -21.23
C THR A 45 8.15 22.90 -21.07
N ALA A 46 9.00 22.59 -20.09
CA ALA A 46 10.39 22.99 -20.16
C ALA A 46 11.04 22.22 -21.31
N LYS A 47 11.40 22.96 -22.37
CA LYS A 47 12.26 22.57 -23.49
C LYS A 47 13.40 21.65 -23.02
N PRO A 48 13.78 20.61 -23.78
CA PRO A 48 14.78 19.63 -23.34
C PRO A 48 16.11 20.33 -23.06
N ALA A 49 16.45 20.47 -21.77
CA ALA A 49 17.83 20.64 -21.38
C ALA A 49 18.56 19.38 -21.83
N ALA A 50 19.66 19.58 -22.57
CA ALA A 50 20.46 18.54 -23.18
C ALA A 50 20.60 17.32 -22.28
N ALA A 51 20.35 16.13 -22.85
CA ALA A 51 20.56 14.84 -22.20
C ALA A 51 22.06 14.67 -21.87
N ALA A 52 22.49 15.22 -20.75
CA ALA A 52 23.62 14.68 -20.03
C ALA A 52 23.24 13.25 -19.67
N SER A 53 24.06 12.28 -20.06
CA SER A 53 23.92 10.87 -19.73
C SER A 53 23.74 10.71 -18.22
N GLN A 54 22.50 10.61 -17.75
CA GLN A 54 22.21 10.49 -16.32
C GLN A 54 22.78 9.17 -15.83
N GLU A 55 23.53 9.23 -14.73
CA GLU A 55 24.28 8.11 -14.20
C GLU A 55 23.32 6.98 -13.75
N LYS A 56 23.60 5.76 -14.22
CA LYS A 56 22.89 4.53 -13.85
C LYS A 56 23.69 3.78 -12.80
N PHE A 57 22.99 3.02 -11.96
CA PHE A 57 23.63 2.16 -10.97
C PHE A 57 24.53 1.12 -11.64
N ASP A 58 25.79 1.08 -11.22
CA ASP A 58 26.78 0.13 -11.71
C ASP A 58 27.53 -0.48 -10.52
N ALA A 59 27.20 -1.73 -10.20
CA ALA A 59 27.79 -2.44 -9.08
C ALA A 59 29.29 -2.74 -9.25
N GLU A 60 29.83 -2.68 -10.48
CA GLU A 60 31.25 -2.93 -10.75
C GLU A 60 32.13 -1.76 -10.33
N LYS A 61 31.58 -0.54 -10.31
CA LYS A 61 32.27 0.66 -9.82
C LYS A 61 32.39 0.73 -8.30
N LEU A 62 31.71 -0.15 -7.57
CA LEU A 62 31.74 -0.16 -6.11
C LEU A 62 33.07 -0.74 -5.58
N PRO A 63 33.70 -0.11 -4.56
CA PRO A 63 34.82 -0.70 -3.86
C PRO A 63 34.39 -2.00 -3.16
N LYS A 64 35.34 -2.90 -2.85
CA LYS A 64 35.04 -4.16 -2.15
C LYS A 64 34.27 -3.96 -0.84
N VAL A 65 34.63 -2.90 -0.10
CA VAL A 65 33.98 -2.48 1.14
C VAL A 65 33.36 -1.11 0.91
N VAL A 66 32.03 -1.01 0.96
CA VAL A 66 31.30 0.25 0.70
C VAL A 66 31.23 1.13 1.94
N ALA A 67 31.25 0.54 3.13
CA ALA A 67 31.42 1.25 4.39
C ALA A 67 31.96 0.29 5.46
N GLN A 68 32.42 0.86 6.57
CA GLN A 68 32.88 0.15 7.75
C GLN A 68 32.20 0.76 8.98
N VAL A 69 31.67 -0.10 9.84
CA VAL A 69 31.07 0.26 11.13
C VAL A 69 31.89 -0.43 12.22
N ASN A 70 32.62 0.35 13.01
CA ASN A 70 33.62 -0.15 13.96
C ASN A 70 34.63 -1.09 13.26
N LYS A 71 34.61 -2.38 13.60
CA LYS A 71 35.48 -3.40 12.97
C LYS A 71 34.77 -4.20 11.88
N ILE A 72 33.48 -3.96 11.64
CA ILE A 72 32.65 -4.72 10.71
C ILE A 72 32.60 -4.00 9.36
N SER A 73 32.89 -4.74 8.29
CA SER A 73 32.84 -4.23 6.92
C SER A 73 31.47 -4.48 6.29
N ILE A 74 30.88 -3.44 5.71
CA ILE A 74 29.73 -3.54 4.81
C ILE A 74 30.29 -3.76 3.42
N GLU A 75 30.17 -4.98 2.92
CA GLU A 75 30.72 -5.37 1.61
C GLU A 75 29.83 -4.93 0.43
N LYS A 76 30.42 -4.86 -0.76
CA LYS A 76 29.70 -4.51 -1.99
C LYS A 76 28.54 -5.45 -2.32
N GLY A 77 28.65 -6.74 -1.98
CA GLY A 77 27.67 -7.77 -2.34
C GLY A 77 26.28 -7.47 -1.75
N PRO A 78 26.16 -7.36 -0.42
CA PRO A 78 24.91 -6.97 0.24
C PRO A 78 24.33 -5.64 -0.28
N PHE A 79 25.16 -4.61 -0.42
CA PHE A 79 24.72 -3.29 -0.92
C PHE A 79 24.16 -3.39 -2.34
N ALA A 80 24.90 -3.99 -3.27
CA ALA A 80 24.47 -4.15 -4.66
C ALA A 80 23.20 -5.00 -4.77
N ARG A 81 23.04 -6.03 -3.92
CA ARG A 81 21.83 -6.85 -3.89
C ARG A 81 20.60 -6.03 -3.50
N ILE A 82 20.70 -5.20 -2.46
CA ILE A 82 19.58 -4.34 -2.04
C ILE A 82 19.27 -3.29 -3.12
N MET A 83 20.30 -2.67 -3.71
CA MET A 83 20.14 -1.71 -4.81
C MET A 83 19.45 -2.33 -6.03
N ASN A 84 19.93 -3.48 -6.51
CA ASN A 84 19.35 -4.17 -7.67
C ASN A 84 17.89 -4.58 -7.41
N ASN A 85 17.57 -5.01 -6.20
CA ASN A 85 16.20 -5.34 -5.81
C ASN A 85 15.30 -4.09 -5.80
N ALA A 86 15.78 -2.98 -5.22
CA ALA A 86 15.03 -1.73 -5.18
C ALA A 86 14.77 -1.18 -6.60
N LEU A 87 15.78 -1.18 -7.46
CA LEU A 87 15.67 -0.72 -8.86
C LEU A 87 14.73 -1.62 -9.68
N SER A 88 14.79 -2.94 -9.49
CA SER A 88 13.89 -3.88 -10.18
C SER A 88 12.42 -3.68 -9.79
N ASN A 89 12.16 -3.13 -8.59
CA ASN A 89 10.82 -2.93 -8.05
C ASN A 89 10.22 -1.55 -8.38
N ALA A 90 10.94 -0.67 -9.08
CA ALA A 90 10.52 0.70 -9.39
C ALA A 90 9.35 0.82 -10.41
N ALA A 91 8.60 -0.25 -10.64
CA ALA A 91 7.37 -0.30 -11.46
C ALA A 91 7.51 0.35 -12.86
N GLY A 92 8.69 0.26 -13.48
CA GLY A 92 8.95 0.82 -14.80
C GLY A 92 9.38 2.30 -14.82
N HIS A 93 9.47 2.95 -13.66
CA HIS A 93 10.10 4.28 -13.55
C HIS A 93 11.62 4.10 -13.47
N GLU A 94 12.34 4.80 -14.34
CA GLU A 94 13.80 4.80 -14.35
C GLU A 94 14.31 5.67 -13.18
N ILE A 95 14.98 5.05 -12.21
CA ILE A 95 15.62 5.75 -11.07
C ILE A 95 17.07 6.05 -11.48
N VAL A 96 17.35 7.33 -11.73
CA VAL A 96 18.66 7.83 -12.20
C VAL A 96 19.02 9.16 -11.53
N GLY A 97 20.26 9.61 -11.68
CA GLY A 97 20.71 10.92 -11.18
C GLY A 97 20.48 11.10 -9.67
N ASP A 98 19.88 12.22 -9.26
CA ASP A 98 19.65 12.53 -7.85
C ASP A 98 18.72 11.53 -7.14
N GLN A 99 17.76 10.93 -7.85
CA GLN A 99 16.91 9.89 -7.29
C GLN A 99 17.70 8.63 -6.97
N LEU A 100 18.65 8.27 -7.85
CA LEU A 100 19.55 7.16 -7.63
C LEU A 100 20.47 7.42 -6.44
N LYS A 101 21.12 8.59 -6.37
CA LYS A 101 21.98 8.96 -5.23
C LYS A 101 21.21 8.91 -3.90
N LYS A 102 19.98 9.41 -3.88
CA LYS A 102 19.11 9.33 -2.70
C LYS A 102 18.81 7.88 -2.32
N LEU A 103 18.55 7.01 -3.30
CA LEU A 103 18.33 5.59 -3.06
C LEU A 103 19.59 4.90 -2.51
N GLU A 104 20.75 5.14 -3.12
CA GLU A 104 22.04 4.63 -2.66
C GLU A 104 22.34 5.05 -1.22
N LYS A 105 22.12 6.33 -0.90
CA LYS A 105 22.29 6.85 0.44
C LYS A 105 21.36 6.15 1.43
N ASN A 106 20.09 5.98 1.08
CA ASN A 106 19.12 5.30 1.93
C ASN A 106 19.49 3.84 2.18
N VAL A 107 19.94 3.12 1.15
CA VAL A 107 20.39 1.73 1.29
C VAL A 107 21.63 1.64 2.18
N LEU A 108 22.59 2.56 2.01
CA LEU A 108 23.77 2.59 2.86
C LEU A 108 23.40 2.89 4.31
N ASP A 109 22.58 3.92 4.55
CA ASP A 109 22.13 4.30 5.89
C ASP A 109 21.40 3.15 6.58
N GLN A 110 20.61 2.37 5.83
CA GLN A 110 19.93 1.18 6.34
C GLN A 110 20.92 0.07 6.73
N LEU A 111 21.95 -0.20 5.91
CA LEU A 111 22.97 -1.19 6.23
C LEU A 111 23.76 -0.78 7.47
N ILE A 112 24.15 0.49 7.57
CA ILE A 112 24.81 1.03 8.77
C ILE A 112 23.93 0.87 10.00
N ALA A 113 22.64 1.22 9.91
CA ALA A 113 21.68 1.05 11.01
C ALA A 113 21.55 -0.43 11.43
N THR A 114 21.53 -1.34 10.45
CA THR A 114 21.48 -2.79 10.69
C THR A 114 22.72 -3.27 11.44
N GLU A 115 23.92 -2.80 11.04
CA GLU A 115 25.17 -3.18 11.69
C GLU A 115 25.22 -2.70 13.15
N VAL A 116 24.91 -1.42 13.42
CA VAL A 116 24.95 -0.91 14.79
C VAL A 116 23.90 -1.56 15.69
N LEU A 117 22.72 -1.91 15.16
CA LEU A 117 21.70 -2.65 15.91
C LEU A 117 22.11 -4.10 16.18
N TYR A 118 22.75 -4.76 15.22
CA TYR A 118 23.25 -6.11 15.41
C TYR A 118 24.36 -6.14 16.47
N GLU A 119 25.30 -5.20 16.41
CA GLU A 119 26.33 -5.04 17.44
C GLU A 119 25.69 -4.83 18.82
N ALA A 120 24.71 -3.92 18.93
CA ALA A 120 23.98 -3.71 20.17
C ALA A 120 23.26 -4.97 20.68
N ALA A 121 22.62 -5.75 19.79
CA ALA A 121 21.99 -7.02 20.13
C ALA A 121 23.01 -8.04 20.67
N THR A 122 24.16 -8.17 20.02
CA THR A 122 25.23 -9.08 20.46
C THR A 122 25.84 -8.66 21.79
N ASN A 123 26.08 -7.37 22.00
CA ASN A 123 26.58 -6.81 23.26
C ASN A 123 25.57 -6.99 24.40
N ALA A 124 24.27 -6.99 24.09
CA ALA A 124 23.20 -7.31 25.03
C ALA A 124 23.05 -8.82 25.30
N GLY A 125 23.91 -9.67 24.72
CA GLY A 125 23.89 -11.12 24.90
C GLY A 125 22.75 -11.84 24.17
N ILE A 126 22.09 -11.17 23.21
CA ILE A 126 20.94 -11.74 22.51
C ILE A 126 21.42 -12.69 21.41
N LYS A 127 21.17 -13.98 21.63
CA LYS A 127 21.55 -15.07 20.71
C LYS A 127 20.31 -15.91 20.41
N PRO A 128 19.72 -15.80 19.21
CA PRO A 128 18.61 -16.66 18.80
C PRO A 128 19.01 -18.13 18.82
N ALA A 129 18.12 -19.00 19.29
CA ALA A 129 18.36 -20.44 19.36
C ALA A 129 18.34 -21.08 17.96
N ASP A 130 19.13 -22.13 17.76
CA ASP A 130 19.22 -22.83 16.47
C ASP A 130 17.88 -23.41 16.03
N LYS A 131 17.09 -23.91 16.98
CA LYS A 131 15.72 -24.38 16.70
C LYS A 131 14.85 -23.29 16.09
N ASP A 132 14.93 -22.06 16.58
CA ASP A 132 14.14 -20.94 16.08
C ASP A 132 14.65 -20.48 14.71
N LEU A 133 15.97 -20.54 14.49
CA LEU A 133 16.57 -20.28 13.18
C LEU A 133 16.08 -21.29 12.14
N GLU A 134 16.17 -22.58 12.42
CA GLU A 134 15.73 -23.63 11.47
C GLU A 134 14.23 -23.51 11.18
N LYS A 135 13.43 -23.13 12.19
CA LYS A 135 12.01 -22.81 11.99
C LYS A 135 11.82 -21.65 11.01
N GLN A 136 12.49 -20.53 11.23
CA GLN A 136 12.40 -19.35 10.35
C GLN A 136 12.87 -19.66 8.91
N VAL A 137 13.95 -20.42 8.77
CA VAL A 137 14.46 -20.88 7.46
C VAL A 137 13.45 -21.81 6.79
N GLY A 138 12.81 -22.70 7.55
CA GLY A 138 11.73 -23.56 7.07
C GLY A 138 10.52 -22.75 6.56
N GLU A 139 10.12 -21.70 7.28
CA GLU A 139 9.05 -20.78 6.87
C GLU A 139 9.41 -19.97 5.60
N ILE A 140 10.69 -19.66 5.39
CA ILE A 140 11.15 -19.04 4.15
C ILE A 140 11.07 -20.06 3.01
N LYS A 141 11.57 -21.28 3.23
CA LYS A 141 11.52 -22.37 2.23
C LYS A 141 10.09 -22.71 1.82
N SER A 142 9.13 -22.72 2.75
CA SER A 142 7.73 -23.06 2.48
C SER A 142 7.00 -22.04 1.59
N ARG A 143 7.60 -20.88 1.31
CA ARG A 143 7.08 -19.90 0.34
C ARG A 143 7.35 -20.30 -1.11
N PHE A 144 8.21 -21.28 -1.33
CA PHE A 144 8.56 -21.83 -2.64
C PHE A 144 7.81 -23.13 -2.86
N LYS A 145 7.41 -23.40 -4.11
CA LYS A 145 6.67 -24.63 -4.42
C LYS A 145 7.55 -25.86 -4.29
N THR A 146 8.84 -25.72 -4.60
CA THR A 146 9.81 -26.79 -4.57
C THR A 146 11.15 -26.30 -4.02
N GLU A 147 11.97 -27.23 -3.54
CA GLU A 147 13.34 -26.93 -3.11
C GLU A 147 14.23 -26.44 -4.27
N GLU A 148 13.96 -26.91 -5.50
CA GLU A 148 14.63 -26.42 -6.70
C GLU A 148 14.33 -24.93 -6.94
N GLU A 149 13.07 -24.49 -6.79
CA GLU A 149 12.70 -23.08 -6.91
C GLU A 149 13.39 -22.23 -5.84
N PHE A 150 13.50 -22.73 -4.62
CA PHE A 150 14.21 -22.06 -3.52
C PHE A 150 15.71 -21.92 -3.81
N ASN A 151 16.37 -23.01 -4.23
CA ASN A 151 17.79 -23.00 -4.55
C ASN A 151 18.07 -22.09 -5.77
N LYS A 152 17.19 -22.07 -6.76
CA LYS A 152 17.29 -21.15 -7.90
C LYS A 152 17.16 -19.69 -7.46
N ALA A 153 16.31 -19.39 -6.47
CA ALA A 153 16.17 -18.04 -5.92
C ALA A 153 17.38 -17.59 -5.11
N LEU A 154 18.07 -18.52 -4.42
CA LEU A 154 19.36 -18.26 -3.78
C LEU A 154 20.45 -17.95 -4.81
N THR A 155 20.58 -18.80 -5.83
CA THR A 155 21.56 -18.63 -6.91
C THR A 155 21.34 -17.32 -7.68
N SER A 156 20.09 -16.96 -7.99
CA SER A 156 19.79 -15.69 -8.69
C SER A 156 20.18 -14.45 -7.89
N GLN A 157 20.26 -14.57 -6.56
CA GLN A 157 20.71 -13.52 -5.66
C GLN A 157 22.19 -13.62 -5.28
N LYS A 158 22.92 -14.58 -5.85
CA LYS A 158 24.32 -14.85 -5.55
C LYS A 158 24.53 -15.07 -4.04
N MET A 159 23.67 -15.88 -3.43
CA MET A 159 23.66 -16.19 -1.99
C MET A 159 23.63 -17.70 -1.78
N THR A 160 24.36 -18.18 -0.78
CA THR A 160 24.35 -19.57 -0.30
C THR A 160 23.31 -19.77 0.81
N LEU A 161 22.97 -21.02 1.12
CA LEU A 161 22.08 -21.32 2.25
C LEU A 161 22.68 -20.90 3.60
N ASP A 162 23.99 -21.03 3.77
CA ASP A 162 24.67 -20.64 5.03
C ASP A 162 24.72 -19.13 5.22
N GLU A 163 24.93 -18.37 4.13
CA GLU A 163 24.79 -16.91 4.16
C GLU A 163 23.35 -16.51 4.49
N LEU A 164 22.34 -17.18 3.91
CA LEU A 164 20.94 -16.94 4.28
C LEU A 164 20.70 -17.23 5.77
N LYS A 165 21.14 -18.37 6.29
CA LYS A 165 21.01 -18.73 7.71
C LYS A 165 21.67 -17.70 8.62
N THR A 166 22.85 -17.23 8.23
CA THR A 166 23.57 -16.17 8.94
C THR A 166 22.73 -14.90 8.97
N GLU A 167 22.25 -14.41 7.83
CA GLU A 167 21.40 -13.22 7.75
C GLU A 167 20.11 -13.38 8.56
N VAL A 168 19.41 -14.51 8.47
CA VAL A 168 18.20 -14.77 9.26
C VAL A 168 18.51 -14.70 10.76
N ARG A 169 19.59 -15.34 11.22
CA ARG A 169 19.99 -15.29 12.64
C ARG A 169 20.31 -13.86 13.08
N ARG A 170 21.00 -13.07 12.25
CA ARG A 170 21.28 -11.65 12.54
C ARG A 170 20.00 -10.85 12.71
N ASN A 171 19.06 -11.01 11.77
CA ASN A 171 17.77 -10.31 11.81
C ASN A 171 16.91 -10.73 13.00
N MET A 172 16.92 -12.00 13.39
CA MET A 172 16.28 -12.46 14.62
C MET A 172 16.89 -11.82 15.87
N ALA A 173 18.23 -11.69 15.93
CA ALA A 173 18.89 -11.04 17.07
C ALA A 173 18.51 -9.56 17.17
N ILE A 174 18.50 -8.84 16.03
CA ILE A 174 18.04 -7.44 15.96
C ILE A 174 16.57 -7.33 16.38
N HIS A 175 15.69 -8.18 15.85
CA HIS A 175 14.27 -8.17 16.20
C HIS A 175 14.08 -8.37 17.71
N ASN A 176 14.71 -9.41 18.27
CA ASN A 176 14.62 -9.70 19.70
C ASN A 176 15.19 -8.56 20.55
N TYR A 177 16.27 -7.90 20.10
CA TYR A 177 16.81 -6.71 20.76
C TYR A 177 15.83 -5.54 20.75
N VAL A 178 15.29 -5.21 19.57
CA VAL A 178 14.30 -4.15 19.43
C VAL A 178 13.11 -4.42 20.36
N GLU A 179 12.50 -5.60 20.26
CA GLU A 179 11.32 -5.96 21.06
C GLU A 179 11.60 -5.97 22.56
N SER A 180 12.68 -6.62 22.99
CA SER A 180 12.94 -6.82 24.43
C SER A 180 13.66 -5.66 25.12
N LYS A 181 14.39 -4.81 24.39
CA LYS A 181 15.21 -3.72 24.97
C LYS A 181 14.75 -2.34 24.57
N LEU A 182 14.27 -2.15 23.35
CA LEU A 182 13.89 -0.83 22.86
C LEU A 182 12.41 -0.58 23.06
N VAL A 183 11.53 -1.44 22.57
CA VAL A 183 10.09 -1.13 22.48
C VAL A 183 9.24 -1.81 23.56
N VAL A 184 9.85 -2.63 24.41
CA VAL A 184 9.18 -3.20 25.58
C VAL A 184 8.55 -2.09 26.43
N GLY A 185 7.29 -2.27 26.82
CA GLY A 185 6.56 -1.32 27.66
C GLY A 185 6.13 -0.03 26.97
N VAL A 186 6.39 0.16 25.66
CA VAL A 186 5.81 1.28 24.90
C VAL A 186 4.30 1.05 24.80
N LYS A 187 3.54 1.90 25.48
CA LYS A 187 2.08 1.93 25.48
C LYS A 187 1.63 3.36 25.25
N VAL A 188 0.48 3.51 24.60
CA VAL A 188 -0.16 4.82 24.43
C VAL A 188 -1.40 4.85 25.30
N SER A 189 -1.55 5.93 26.07
CA SER A 189 -2.72 6.07 26.93
C SER A 189 -3.97 6.39 26.09
N GLU A 190 -5.13 6.06 26.63
CA GLU A 190 -6.39 6.50 26.02
C GLU A 190 -6.48 8.03 25.93
N ALA A 191 -5.91 8.76 26.90
CA ALA A 191 -5.88 10.21 26.88
C ALA A 191 -5.07 10.75 25.69
N ASP A 192 -3.92 10.14 25.38
CA ASP A 192 -3.11 10.51 24.21
C ASP A 192 -3.82 10.18 22.90
N ALA A 193 -4.50 9.02 22.84
CA ALA A 193 -5.30 8.63 21.68
C ALA A 193 -6.48 9.58 21.46
N GLN A 194 -7.18 9.98 22.53
CA GLN A 194 -8.27 10.95 22.49
C GLN A 194 -7.76 12.33 22.06
N LYS A 195 -6.60 12.76 22.56
CA LYS A 195 -5.96 14.01 22.15
C LYS A 195 -5.62 13.98 20.66
N TYR A 196 -4.99 12.92 20.18
CA TYR A 196 -4.70 12.76 18.75
C TYR A 196 -5.97 12.81 17.90
N TYR A 197 -7.03 12.10 18.31
CA TYR A 197 -8.32 12.13 17.62
C TYR A 197 -8.88 13.56 17.54
N ASN A 198 -8.84 14.31 18.65
CA ASN A 198 -9.32 15.68 18.70
C ASN A 198 -8.50 16.63 17.82
N ASP A 199 -7.17 16.51 17.84
CA ASP A 199 -6.24 17.33 17.05
C ASP A 199 -6.28 16.98 15.55
N ASN A 200 -6.80 15.80 15.20
CA ASN A 200 -6.80 15.28 13.82
C ASN A 200 -8.22 14.92 13.34
N LYS A 201 -9.26 15.61 13.82
CA LYS A 201 -10.68 15.31 13.49
C LYS A 201 -10.96 15.19 11.99
N ASP A 202 -10.24 15.94 11.17
CA ASP A 202 -10.39 15.88 9.71
C ASP A 202 -10.09 14.50 9.13
N LYS A 203 -9.17 13.73 9.72
CA LYS A 203 -8.85 12.36 9.30
C LYS A 203 -9.97 11.37 9.60
N PHE A 204 -10.90 11.73 10.48
CA PHE A 204 -12.03 10.91 10.90
C PHE A 204 -13.35 11.41 10.32
N LYS A 205 -13.33 12.41 9.43
CA LYS A 205 -14.52 12.85 8.71
C LYS A 205 -14.95 11.76 7.72
N THR A 206 -16.22 11.40 7.78
CA THR A 206 -16.86 10.54 6.79
C THR A 206 -17.63 11.43 5.82
N PRO A 207 -17.45 11.25 4.50
CA PRO A 207 -18.25 11.97 3.54
C PRO A 207 -19.72 11.52 3.65
N GLU A 208 -20.60 12.33 3.10
CA GLU A 208 -21.98 11.91 2.85
C GLU A 208 -21.98 10.70 1.90
N MET A 209 -22.71 9.66 2.27
CA MET A 209 -22.86 8.44 1.49
C MET A 209 -24.33 8.24 1.14
N VAL A 210 -24.59 7.79 -0.07
CA VAL A 210 -25.94 7.42 -0.52
C VAL A 210 -25.94 5.95 -0.92
N ARG A 211 -27.05 5.26 -0.66
CA ARG A 211 -27.32 3.92 -1.18
C ARG A 211 -28.40 4.01 -2.22
N ALA A 212 -28.16 3.40 -3.37
CA ALA A 212 -29.13 3.37 -4.46
C ALA A 212 -29.16 1.98 -5.12
N ARG A 213 -30.28 1.67 -5.75
CA ARG A 213 -30.39 0.60 -6.73
C ARG A 213 -30.49 1.18 -8.12
N HIS A 214 -30.05 0.43 -9.12
CA HIS A 214 -30.30 0.81 -10.51
C HIS A 214 -30.72 -0.35 -11.41
N ILE A 215 -31.35 0.01 -12.52
CA ILE A 215 -31.56 -0.86 -13.68
C ILE A 215 -30.87 -0.16 -14.84
N ILE A 216 -29.82 -0.78 -15.39
CA ILE A 216 -29.13 -0.25 -16.56
C ILE A 216 -29.41 -1.12 -17.79
N LEU A 217 -29.79 -0.46 -18.89
CA LEU A 217 -29.68 -1.01 -20.23
C LEU A 217 -28.49 -0.35 -20.92
N MET A 218 -27.47 -1.15 -21.23
CA MET A 218 -26.25 -0.68 -21.85
C MET A 218 -26.52 -0.17 -23.26
N LEU A 219 -25.97 1.01 -23.57
CA LEU A 219 -26.13 1.65 -24.87
C LEU A 219 -24.90 2.49 -25.17
N ASP A 220 -24.18 2.12 -26.23
CA ASP A 220 -23.06 2.92 -26.72
C ASP A 220 -23.61 4.28 -27.20
N PRO A 221 -23.03 5.42 -26.77
CA PRO A 221 -23.42 6.75 -27.28
C PRO A 221 -23.39 6.88 -28.81
N LYS A 222 -22.55 6.08 -29.49
CA LYS A 222 -22.39 6.03 -30.94
C LYS A 222 -23.30 5.01 -31.64
N ALA A 223 -24.17 4.30 -30.91
CA ALA A 223 -25.13 3.39 -31.51
C ALA A 223 -26.04 4.13 -32.52
N ASP A 224 -26.52 3.38 -33.52
CA ASP A 224 -27.46 3.90 -34.51
C ASP A 224 -28.81 4.28 -33.89
N GLU A 225 -29.58 5.11 -34.59
CA GLU A 225 -30.85 5.64 -34.09
C GLU A 225 -31.91 4.56 -33.83
N LYS A 226 -31.88 3.45 -34.59
CA LYS A 226 -32.79 2.32 -34.36
C LYS A 226 -32.45 1.65 -33.04
N THR A 227 -31.17 1.35 -32.78
CA THR A 227 -30.70 0.75 -31.52
C THR A 227 -31.01 1.66 -30.32
N LYS A 228 -30.82 2.98 -30.46
CA LYS A 228 -31.18 3.96 -29.42
C LYS A 228 -32.68 3.97 -29.13
N ALA A 229 -33.52 4.02 -30.18
CA ALA A 229 -34.96 4.02 -30.04
C ALA A 229 -35.49 2.73 -29.39
N GLU A 230 -34.98 1.56 -29.80
CA GLU A 230 -35.36 0.27 -29.23
C GLU A 230 -34.96 0.16 -27.75
N THR A 231 -33.76 0.63 -27.39
CA THR A 231 -33.29 0.61 -25.99
C THR A 231 -34.08 1.56 -25.12
N LYS A 232 -34.39 2.76 -25.62
CA LYS A 232 -35.26 3.72 -24.94
C LYS A 232 -36.65 3.15 -24.70
N LYS A 233 -37.28 2.56 -25.73
CA LYS A 233 -38.61 1.92 -25.61
C LYS A 233 -38.60 0.82 -24.55
N LYS A 234 -37.57 -0.05 -24.54
CA LYS A 234 -37.41 -1.07 -23.51
C LYS A 234 -37.31 -0.48 -22.11
N MET A 235 -36.56 0.62 -21.94
CA MET A 235 -36.45 1.29 -20.65
C MET A 235 -37.78 1.94 -20.21
N GLU A 236 -38.52 2.54 -21.15
CA GLU A 236 -39.86 3.08 -20.91
C GLU A 236 -40.86 2.00 -20.49
N GLU A 237 -40.80 0.81 -21.08
CA GLU A 237 -41.60 -0.34 -20.66
C GLU A 237 -41.27 -0.81 -19.23
N ILE A 238 -39.98 -0.83 -18.86
CA ILE A 238 -39.54 -1.14 -17.49
C ILE A 238 -40.05 -0.06 -16.52
N GLN A 239 -39.93 1.21 -16.88
CA GLN A 239 -40.45 2.32 -16.07
C GLN A 239 -41.98 2.22 -15.92
N GLY A 240 -42.70 1.84 -16.97
CA GLY A 240 -44.14 1.60 -16.93
C GLY A 240 -44.53 0.50 -15.94
N LYS A 241 -43.76 -0.60 -15.90
CA LYS A 241 -43.97 -1.69 -14.92
C LYS A 241 -43.73 -1.21 -13.48
N LEU A 242 -42.70 -0.38 -13.24
CA LEU A 242 -42.46 0.22 -11.93
C LEU A 242 -43.62 1.11 -11.49
N LYS A 243 -44.13 1.96 -12.40
CA LYS A 243 -45.32 2.79 -12.13
C LYS A 243 -46.57 1.97 -11.87
N GLY A 244 -46.66 0.77 -12.46
CA GLY A 244 -47.71 -0.21 -12.21
C GLY A 244 -47.55 -1.03 -10.92
N GLY A 245 -46.54 -0.75 -10.09
CA GLY A 245 -46.34 -1.40 -8.79
C GLY A 245 -45.44 -2.65 -8.80
N ALA A 246 -44.78 -2.96 -9.92
CA ALA A 246 -43.77 -4.02 -9.93
C ALA A 246 -42.59 -3.67 -9.02
N LYS A 247 -41.99 -4.66 -8.35
CA LYS A 247 -40.84 -4.44 -7.47
C LYS A 247 -39.58 -4.10 -8.27
N PHE A 248 -38.81 -3.13 -7.78
CA PHE A 248 -37.61 -2.65 -8.44
C PHE A 248 -36.55 -3.74 -8.55
N GLU A 249 -36.37 -4.51 -7.48
CA GLU A 249 -35.35 -5.54 -7.35
C GLU A 249 -35.59 -6.69 -8.35
N GLU A 250 -36.86 -7.10 -8.52
CA GLU A 250 -37.26 -8.14 -9.48
C GLU A 250 -37.03 -7.68 -10.93
N LEU A 251 -37.31 -6.41 -11.23
CA LEU A 251 -37.05 -5.85 -12.56
C LEU A 251 -35.54 -5.67 -12.80
N ALA A 252 -34.76 -5.28 -11.79
CA ALA A 252 -33.32 -5.20 -11.88
C ALA A 252 -32.69 -6.58 -12.15
N GLU A 253 -33.09 -7.60 -11.39
CA GLU A 253 -32.64 -8.99 -11.60
C GLU A 253 -32.99 -9.52 -12.99
N LYS A 254 -34.11 -9.08 -13.56
CA LYS A 254 -34.54 -9.51 -14.89
C LYS A 254 -33.83 -8.76 -16.01
N TYR A 255 -33.76 -7.43 -15.91
CA TYR A 255 -33.46 -6.55 -17.04
C TYR A 255 -32.11 -5.83 -16.96
N SER A 256 -31.54 -5.62 -15.76
CA SER A 256 -30.26 -4.93 -15.65
C SER A 256 -29.16 -5.71 -16.38
N GLN A 257 -28.20 -4.98 -16.93
CA GLN A 257 -27.14 -5.54 -17.78
C GLN A 257 -25.74 -5.42 -17.16
N ASP A 258 -25.65 -5.04 -15.89
CA ASP A 258 -24.40 -4.93 -15.14
C ASP A 258 -24.28 -5.98 -14.01
N GLY A 259 -23.17 -5.92 -13.28
CA GLY A 259 -22.89 -6.85 -12.18
C GLY A 259 -23.83 -6.73 -10.96
N SER A 260 -24.52 -5.60 -10.78
CA SER A 260 -25.49 -5.42 -9.69
C SER A 260 -26.80 -6.19 -9.90
N LYS A 261 -27.06 -6.67 -11.13
CA LYS A 261 -28.23 -7.46 -11.52
C LYS A 261 -28.57 -8.55 -10.50
N SER A 262 -27.59 -9.36 -10.09
CA SER A 262 -27.79 -10.49 -9.17
C SER A 262 -28.10 -10.09 -7.72
N LYS A 263 -28.05 -8.79 -7.40
CA LYS A 263 -28.38 -8.20 -6.10
C LYS A 263 -29.61 -7.31 -6.17
N GLY A 264 -30.45 -7.47 -7.19
CA GLY A 264 -31.60 -6.59 -7.43
C GLY A 264 -31.18 -5.15 -7.72
N GLY A 265 -30.04 -4.94 -8.37
CA GLY A 265 -29.54 -3.63 -8.75
C GLY A 265 -28.85 -2.84 -7.63
N ASP A 266 -28.64 -3.43 -6.44
CA ASP A 266 -28.04 -2.72 -5.29
C ASP A 266 -26.57 -2.37 -5.52
N LEU A 267 -26.26 -1.08 -5.39
CA LEU A 267 -24.92 -0.53 -5.52
C LEU A 267 -24.19 -0.39 -4.16
N GLY A 268 -24.90 -0.62 -3.04
CA GLY A 268 -24.39 -0.32 -1.71
C GLY A 268 -24.23 1.19 -1.46
N PHE A 269 -23.53 1.55 -0.39
CA PHE A 269 -23.23 2.95 -0.09
C PHE A 269 -22.05 3.45 -0.91
N PHE A 270 -22.22 4.61 -1.55
CA PHE A 270 -21.15 5.30 -2.26
C PHE A 270 -21.13 6.80 -1.90
N PRO A 271 -19.93 7.42 -1.84
CA PRO A 271 -19.82 8.86 -1.65
C PRO A 271 -20.11 9.60 -2.94
N LYS A 272 -20.30 10.92 -2.84
CA LYS A 272 -20.26 11.81 -4.00
C LYS A 272 -18.90 11.73 -4.71
N GLY A 273 -18.90 11.80 -6.04
CA GLY A 273 -17.77 11.61 -6.92
C GLY A 273 -17.42 10.15 -7.23
N ALA A 274 -18.20 9.18 -6.75
CA ALA A 274 -17.96 7.75 -7.01
C ALA A 274 -18.71 7.25 -8.26
N MET A 275 -19.80 7.91 -8.65
CA MET A 275 -20.56 7.58 -9.86
C MET A 275 -20.40 8.68 -10.91
N VAL A 276 -20.82 8.40 -12.14
CA VAL A 276 -20.82 9.40 -13.21
C VAL A 276 -21.79 10.55 -12.89
N LYS A 277 -21.46 11.75 -13.35
CA LYS A 277 -22.13 12.99 -12.96
C LYS A 277 -23.65 12.93 -13.13
N GLU A 278 -24.14 12.41 -14.25
CA GLU A 278 -25.57 12.36 -14.56
C GLU A 278 -26.33 11.43 -13.59
N PHE A 279 -25.69 10.33 -13.20
CA PHE A 279 -26.24 9.40 -12.20
C PHE A 279 -26.27 10.06 -10.81
N GLU A 280 -25.17 10.70 -10.42
CA GLU A 280 -25.09 11.39 -9.13
C GLU A 280 -26.12 12.52 -9.03
N ASP A 281 -26.17 13.41 -10.02
CA ASP A 281 -27.10 14.54 -10.03
C ASP A 281 -28.57 14.05 -9.89
N ALA A 282 -28.90 12.90 -10.49
CA ALA A 282 -30.20 12.26 -10.33
C ALA A 282 -30.42 11.73 -8.91
N VAL A 283 -29.50 10.95 -8.34
CA VAL A 283 -29.67 10.40 -6.98
C VAL A 283 -29.73 11.49 -5.92
N PHE A 284 -28.82 12.46 -5.97
CA PHE A 284 -28.72 13.50 -4.95
C PHE A 284 -29.85 14.55 -5.02
N SER A 285 -30.65 14.58 -6.10
CA SER A 285 -31.85 15.43 -6.20
C SER A 285 -33.13 14.74 -5.73
N MET A 286 -33.09 13.42 -5.51
CA MET A 286 -34.22 12.62 -5.04
C MET A 286 -34.27 12.52 -3.51
N LYS A 287 -35.41 12.04 -2.99
CA LYS A 287 -35.57 11.62 -1.59
C LYS A 287 -35.48 10.09 -1.45
N PRO A 288 -35.07 9.55 -0.29
CA PRO A 288 -35.12 8.12 -0.03
C PRO A 288 -36.50 7.52 -0.32
N GLY A 289 -36.54 6.41 -1.04
CA GLY A 289 -37.73 5.74 -1.54
C GLY A 289 -38.15 6.13 -2.97
N GLU A 290 -37.64 7.24 -3.51
CA GLU A 290 -38.02 7.71 -4.86
C GLU A 290 -37.32 6.93 -5.98
N VAL A 291 -37.98 6.86 -7.13
CA VAL A 291 -37.46 6.30 -8.38
C VAL A 291 -37.33 7.39 -9.42
N SER A 292 -36.18 7.46 -10.09
CA SER A 292 -35.87 8.50 -11.07
C SER A 292 -36.68 8.39 -12.36
N GLY A 293 -36.62 9.46 -13.16
CA GLY A 293 -36.81 9.38 -14.61
C GLY A 293 -35.74 8.50 -15.28
N ILE A 294 -35.83 8.35 -16.60
CA ILE A 294 -34.76 7.69 -17.36
C ILE A 294 -33.55 8.63 -17.39
N VAL A 295 -32.44 8.17 -16.84
CA VAL A 295 -31.18 8.91 -16.79
C VAL A 295 -30.23 8.34 -17.84
N THR A 296 -29.71 9.20 -18.71
CA THR A 296 -28.74 8.80 -19.74
C THR A 296 -27.33 9.08 -19.26
N THR A 297 -26.44 8.12 -19.46
CA THR A 297 -25.00 8.23 -19.16
C THR A 297 -24.19 7.70 -20.34
N GLN A 298 -22.86 7.81 -20.27
CA GLN A 298 -21.96 7.15 -21.24
C GLN A 298 -22.08 5.62 -21.29
N PHE A 299 -22.67 4.99 -20.26
CA PHE A 299 -22.85 3.53 -20.20
C PHE A 299 -24.22 3.07 -20.73
N GLY A 300 -25.15 4.01 -20.92
CA GLY A 300 -26.50 3.73 -21.40
C GLY A 300 -27.58 4.38 -20.56
N LEU A 301 -28.75 3.74 -20.53
CA LEU A 301 -29.96 4.26 -19.87
C LEU A 301 -30.13 3.62 -18.50
N HIS A 302 -30.51 4.44 -17.52
CA HIS A 302 -30.67 4.05 -16.13
C HIS A 302 -32.05 4.41 -15.60
N LEU A 303 -32.61 3.54 -14.77
CA LEU A 303 -33.60 3.89 -13.75
C LEU A 303 -32.93 3.70 -12.40
N ILE A 304 -33.12 4.65 -11.49
CA ILE A 304 -32.40 4.70 -10.22
C ILE A 304 -33.41 4.80 -9.09
N LYS A 305 -33.28 3.98 -8.06
CA LYS A 305 -34.06 4.04 -6.83
C LYS A 305 -33.15 4.51 -5.70
N PHE A 306 -33.48 5.62 -5.06
CA PHE A 306 -32.75 6.09 -3.90
C PHE A 306 -33.20 5.31 -2.67
N GLU A 307 -32.32 4.57 -2.01
CA GLU A 307 -32.68 3.75 -0.85
C GLU A 307 -32.47 4.52 0.45
N GLU A 308 -31.27 5.04 0.68
CA GLU A 308 -30.88 5.56 1.99
C GLU A 308 -29.78 6.62 1.89
N LYS A 309 -29.85 7.63 2.76
CA LYS A 309 -28.82 8.65 2.91
C LYS A 309 -28.14 8.54 4.27
N LYS A 310 -26.81 8.39 4.26
CA LYS A 310 -25.98 8.53 5.45
C LYS A 310 -25.30 9.91 5.43
N PRO A 311 -25.64 10.82 6.36
CA PRO A 311 -25.09 12.16 6.35
C PRO A 311 -23.57 12.14 6.53
N ALA A 312 -22.91 13.19 6.02
CA ALA A 312 -21.51 13.44 6.37
C ALA A 312 -21.39 13.58 7.89
N GLY A 313 -20.29 13.08 8.44
CA GLY A 313 -20.10 13.07 9.87
C GLY A 313 -18.64 12.96 10.25
N THR A 314 -18.42 12.64 11.52
CA THR A 314 -17.09 12.28 12.02
C THR A 314 -17.26 10.97 12.77
N THR A 315 -16.50 9.95 12.37
CA THR A 315 -16.49 8.67 13.06
C THR A 315 -16.12 8.92 14.52
N GLN A 316 -16.91 8.41 15.46
CA GLN A 316 -16.72 8.71 16.88
C GLN A 316 -15.44 8.07 17.40
N PHE A 317 -14.81 8.68 18.40
CA PHE A 317 -13.57 8.15 18.98
C PHE A 317 -13.74 6.69 19.44
N SER A 318 -14.87 6.33 20.05
CA SER A 318 -15.14 4.96 20.48
C SER A 318 -15.02 3.92 19.36
N GLU A 319 -15.37 4.29 18.13
CA GLU A 319 -15.32 3.40 16.96
C GLU A 319 -13.90 3.24 16.40
N VAL A 320 -13.03 4.22 16.62
CA VAL A 320 -11.64 4.23 16.10
C VAL A 320 -10.58 4.11 17.18
N LYS A 321 -10.97 4.05 18.46
CA LYS A 321 -10.05 4.08 19.62
C LYS A 321 -8.93 3.07 19.50
N GLU A 322 -9.26 1.80 19.25
CA GLU A 322 -8.26 0.72 19.16
C GLU A 322 -7.31 0.95 17.97
N MET A 323 -7.84 1.38 16.83
CA MET A 323 -7.05 1.73 15.65
C MET A 323 -6.07 2.86 15.99
N VAL A 324 -6.57 3.95 16.59
CA VAL A 324 -5.76 5.12 16.97
C VAL A 324 -4.67 4.73 17.97
N VAL A 325 -5.02 3.99 19.04
CA VAL A 325 -4.05 3.51 20.04
C VAL A 325 -2.95 2.69 19.36
N LYS A 326 -3.31 1.67 18.56
CA LYS A 326 -2.33 0.79 17.91
C LYS A 326 -1.39 1.53 16.97
N GLY A 327 -1.89 2.48 16.19
CA GLY A 327 -1.00 3.23 15.29
C GLY A 327 -0.14 4.25 16.01
N LEU A 328 -0.64 4.90 17.06
CA LEU A 328 0.21 5.73 17.91
C LEU A 328 1.28 4.91 18.63
N GLU A 329 0.96 3.70 19.10
CA GLU A 329 1.94 2.78 19.66
C GLU A 329 2.99 2.40 18.61
N GLY A 330 2.57 2.08 17.39
CA GLY A 330 3.48 1.80 16.27
C GLY A 330 4.41 2.98 15.98
N ASP A 331 3.88 4.20 15.93
CA ASP A 331 4.66 5.42 15.72
C ASP A 331 5.64 5.68 16.87
N ALA A 332 5.20 5.55 18.13
CA ALA A 332 6.06 5.71 19.30
C ALA A 332 7.20 4.67 19.34
N LYS A 333 6.90 3.42 18.97
CA LYS A 333 7.90 2.36 18.82
C LYS A 333 8.92 2.69 17.73
N ARG A 334 8.45 3.15 16.56
CA ARG A 334 9.32 3.58 15.44
C ARG A 334 10.24 4.71 15.87
N ASP A 335 9.69 5.76 16.49
CA ASP A 335 10.47 6.92 16.96
C ASP A 335 11.53 6.51 17.98
N LYS A 336 11.21 5.57 18.88
CA LYS A 336 12.16 5.05 19.87
C LYS A 336 13.31 4.28 19.22
N VAL A 337 13.02 3.46 18.21
CA VAL A 337 14.05 2.73 17.45
C VAL A 337 14.92 3.69 16.64
N THR A 338 14.32 4.67 15.95
CA THR A 338 15.08 5.70 15.20
C THR A 338 16.05 6.44 16.12
N LYS A 339 15.59 6.93 17.27
CA LYS A 339 16.45 7.58 18.28
C LYS A 339 17.56 6.65 18.77
N ALA A 340 17.26 5.38 19.01
CA ALA A 340 18.28 4.41 19.41
C ALA A 340 19.33 4.19 18.33
N ILE A 341 18.93 4.08 17.06
CA ILE A 341 19.86 3.99 15.92
C ILE A 341 20.75 5.23 15.85
N ASP A 342 20.19 6.43 15.98
CA ASP A 342 20.96 7.68 15.95
C ASP A 342 22.01 7.73 17.07
N GLU A 343 21.64 7.34 18.29
CA GLU A 343 22.56 7.27 19.43
C GLU A 343 23.64 6.18 19.25
N LEU A 344 23.29 5.04 18.65
CA LEU A 344 24.26 3.99 18.33
C LEU A 344 25.22 4.44 17.22
N LYS A 345 24.73 5.12 16.18
CA LYS A 345 25.55 5.69 15.09
C LYS A 345 26.53 6.73 15.63
N LYS A 346 26.14 7.59 16.58
CA LYS A 346 27.04 8.57 17.22
C LYS A 346 28.18 7.94 18.01
N LYS A 347 27.97 6.74 18.56
CA LYS A 347 28.98 5.99 19.33
C LYS A 347 29.86 5.10 18.45
N ALA A 348 29.44 4.83 17.22
CA ALA A 348 30.17 3.98 16.30
C ALA A 348 31.18 4.78 15.47
N THR A 349 32.32 4.17 15.17
CA THR A 349 33.24 4.68 14.15
C THR A 349 32.74 4.26 12.78
N ILE A 350 32.22 5.20 12.00
CA ILE A 350 31.65 4.92 10.67
C ILE A 350 32.55 5.53 9.59
N LYS A 351 33.02 4.70 8.67
CA LYS A 351 33.78 5.13 7.49
C LYS A 351 33.05 4.71 6.22
N VAL A 352 32.63 5.68 5.41
CA VAL A 352 31.99 5.44 4.11
C VAL A 352 33.04 5.50 3.01
N ASN A 353 33.06 4.52 2.12
CA ASN A 353 34.06 4.36 1.06
C ASN A 353 33.49 4.56 -0.35
N ILE A 354 32.21 4.90 -0.48
CA ILE A 354 31.53 5.20 -1.74
C ILE A 354 31.16 6.68 -1.80
N ASN A 355 31.17 7.25 -3.01
CA ASN A 355 30.75 8.62 -3.25
C ASN A 355 29.25 8.63 -3.53
N ILE A 356 28.45 9.27 -2.67
CA ILE A 356 26.98 9.27 -2.75
C ILE A 356 26.42 10.68 -2.62
#